data_AF-A0A059B0P6-F1
#
_entry.id   AF-A0A059B0P6-F1
#
_cell.length_a   1.000
_cell.length_b   1.000
_cell.length_c   1.000
_cell.angle_alpha   90.00
_cell.angle_beta   90.00
_cell.angle_gamma   90.00
#
_symmetry.space_group_name_H-M   'P 1'
#
loop_
_entity.id
_entity.type
_entity.pdbx_description
1 polymer ?
#
loop_
_entity_poly.entity_id
_entity_poly.type
_entity_poly.pdbx_seq_one_letter_code
_entity_poly.pdbx_strand_id
1 'polypeptide(L)'
;SRVQELQTILNLQSKDDILMVGLWGQGGIGKTTLAKAIYNAIFREFQGSSFLDRVSENSKSFTDLVHLQKKLLSQVLRKELIVSSVDEGSQLIQDRLSNKKVLIILDDVDDEHQLNALAGDCKWFGKGSRIIITTRNKHLLTSHGVYSDQLYKVTALMRGEALELFRKHAFLRSQKIEIRSNLVDSVLHYAKGLPLALEVLGSFLCGRGEHQWESTLEKLAKSPHKEINDVLKVSYDGLEDDVKEIFLDIACFFKGQETKYIREVLDSCDFDTTIGVEILIERSLISEEGRTLQMHDLIKWMGMEIVKKECCDDAGKRSRLWLYDDVLDVLSGDVGTDAIKAIVLKLPNFEETSICPNTFTNMRKLRLLILHNIGNSFQGPIHLPSQLRCLELHDCALIPEFGYGRKRLVRLDMQNSKIKELPKFK
;
A
#
# COMPACT_ATOMS: atom_id res chain seq x y z
N SER A 1 -11.66 -8.45 -22.05
CA SER A 1 -10.86 -9.16 -21.04
C SER A 1 -9.53 -8.44 -20.86
N ARG A 2 -8.96 -8.36 -19.64
CA ARG A 2 -7.65 -7.70 -19.39
C ARG A 2 -6.53 -8.25 -20.28
N VAL A 3 -6.59 -9.54 -20.64
CA VAL A 3 -5.64 -10.17 -21.57
C VAL A 3 -5.73 -9.54 -22.98
N GLN A 4 -6.93 -9.26 -23.47
CA GLN A 4 -7.12 -8.66 -24.80
C GLN A 4 -6.60 -7.22 -24.83
N GLU A 5 -6.84 -6.44 -23.77
CA GLU A 5 -6.30 -5.09 -23.63
C GLU A 5 -4.77 -5.10 -23.67
N LEU A 6 -4.14 -6.01 -22.93
CA LEU A 6 -2.68 -6.17 -22.98
C LEU A 6 -2.18 -6.64 -24.34
N GLN A 7 -2.89 -7.53 -25.03
CA GLN A 7 -2.53 -7.92 -26.40
C GLN A 7 -2.57 -6.73 -27.37
N THR A 8 -3.49 -5.79 -27.17
CA THR A 8 -3.53 -4.53 -27.92
C THR A 8 -2.34 -3.64 -27.60
N ILE A 9 -2.00 -3.45 -26.32
CA ILE A 9 -0.81 -2.64 -25.90
C ILE A 9 0.48 -3.27 -26.41
N LEU A 10 0.56 -4.59 -26.40
CA LEU A 10 1.69 -5.33 -26.98
C LEU A 10 1.74 -5.24 -28.51
N ASN A 11 0.77 -4.59 -29.18
CA ASN A 11 0.75 -4.36 -30.62
C ASN A 11 1.27 -5.57 -31.42
N LEU A 12 0.70 -6.76 -31.19
CA LEU A 12 1.22 -8.02 -31.74
C LEU A 12 1.22 -8.06 -33.28
N GLN A 13 0.49 -7.15 -33.92
CA GLN A 13 0.45 -6.99 -35.38
C GLN A 13 1.72 -6.31 -35.92
N SER A 14 2.39 -5.46 -35.12
CA SER A 14 3.64 -4.83 -35.54
C SER A 14 4.80 -5.83 -35.46
N LYS A 15 5.43 -6.06 -36.62
CA LYS A 15 6.54 -7.00 -36.77
C LYS A 15 7.92 -6.37 -36.53
N ASP A 16 8.00 -5.04 -36.56
CA ASP A 16 9.27 -4.32 -36.47
C ASP A 16 9.53 -3.74 -35.08
N ASP A 17 8.49 -3.31 -34.35
CA ASP A 17 8.65 -2.61 -33.08
C ASP A 17 9.21 -3.54 -31.98
N ILE A 18 10.03 -2.96 -31.10
CA ILE A 18 10.48 -3.58 -29.85
C ILE A 18 9.76 -2.84 -28.72
N LEU A 19 9.00 -3.58 -27.90
CA LEU A 19 8.16 -2.97 -26.86
C LEU A 19 8.51 -3.52 -25.48
N MET A 20 8.69 -2.61 -24.54
CA MET A 20 8.76 -2.88 -23.10
C MET A 20 7.45 -2.43 -22.46
N VAL A 21 6.66 -3.37 -21.96
CA VAL A 21 5.36 -3.09 -21.33
C VAL A 21 5.47 -3.29 -19.83
N GLY A 22 5.08 -2.28 -19.06
CA GLY A 22 5.12 -2.31 -17.61
C GLY A 22 3.75 -2.58 -16.99
N LEU A 23 3.58 -3.71 -16.31
CA LEU A 23 2.41 -4.02 -15.49
C LEU A 23 2.67 -3.60 -14.05
N TRP A 24 1.88 -2.67 -13.54
CA TRP A 24 2.08 -2.16 -12.17
C TRP A 24 0.78 -2.10 -11.37
N GLY A 25 0.91 -2.07 -10.04
CA GLY A 25 -0.21 -2.03 -9.12
C GLY A 25 0.10 -2.69 -7.77
N GLN A 26 -0.86 -2.63 -6.85
CA GLN A 26 -0.69 -3.11 -5.47
C GLN A 26 -0.35 -4.61 -5.37
N GLY A 27 0.19 -5.02 -4.22
CA GLY A 27 0.45 -6.43 -3.90
C GLY A 27 -0.84 -7.26 -4.00
N GLY A 28 -0.76 -8.47 -4.56
CA GLY A 28 -1.92 -9.38 -4.66
C GLY A 28 -2.98 -9.01 -5.71
N ILE A 29 -2.77 -7.97 -6.53
CA ILE A 29 -3.75 -7.53 -7.55
C ILE A 29 -3.81 -8.41 -8.80
N GLY A 30 -2.91 -9.39 -8.94
CA GLY A 30 -2.91 -10.34 -10.07
C GLY A 30 -1.97 -10.02 -11.24
N LYS A 31 -0.95 -9.16 -11.05
CA LYS A 31 0.06 -8.84 -12.08
C LYS A 31 0.74 -10.09 -12.65
N THR A 32 1.32 -10.92 -11.79
CA THR A 32 1.98 -12.18 -12.16
C THR A 32 1.04 -13.12 -12.91
N THR A 33 -0.20 -13.26 -12.43
CA THR A 33 -1.23 -14.10 -13.07
C THR A 33 -1.54 -13.60 -14.48
N LEU A 34 -1.68 -12.29 -14.65
CA LEU A 34 -1.96 -11.67 -15.94
C LEU A 34 -0.77 -11.82 -16.91
N ALA A 35 0.45 -11.57 -16.44
CA ALA A 35 1.67 -11.78 -17.24
C ALA A 35 1.83 -13.24 -17.67
N LYS A 36 1.55 -14.19 -16.78
CA LYS A 36 1.61 -15.63 -17.08
C LYS A 36 0.52 -16.06 -18.08
N ALA A 37 -0.68 -15.50 -17.97
CA ALA A 37 -1.75 -15.76 -18.94
C ALA A 37 -1.37 -15.26 -20.35
N ILE A 38 -0.78 -14.07 -20.45
CA ILE A 38 -0.26 -13.53 -21.71
C ILE A 38 0.86 -14.42 -22.25
N TYR A 39 1.85 -14.74 -21.43
CA TYR A 39 2.97 -15.60 -21.83
C TYR A 39 2.47 -16.90 -22.46
N ASN A 40 1.58 -17.62 -21.77
CA ASN A 40 1.03 -18.88 -22.26
C ASN A 40 0.24 -18.74 -23.57
N ALA A 41 -0.40 -17.58 -23.79
CA ALA A 41 -1.17 -17.33 -24.99
C ALA A 41 -0.30 -17.10 -26.24
N ILE A 42 0.85 -16.42 -26.10
CA ILE A 42 1.58 -15.88 -27.27
C ILE A 42 3.03 -16.39 -27.41
N PHE A 43 3.61 -17.09 -26.43
CA PHE A 43 5.04 -17.44 -26.45
C PHE A 43 5.49 -18.22 -27.69
N ARG A 44 4.60 -18.98 -28.32
CA ARG A 44 4.88 -19.77 -29.53
C ARG A 44 5.08 -18.93 -30.78
N GLU A 45 4.71 -17.65 -30.75
CA GLU A 45 4.87 -16.71 -31.88
C GLU A 45 6.27 -16.05 -31.93
N PHE A 46 7.15 -16.42 -30.99
CA PHE A 46 8.48 -15.85 -30.82
C PHE A 46 9.55 -16.92 -31.05
N GLN A 47 10.74 -16.50 -31.48
CA GLN A 47 11.87 -17.40 -31.75
C GLN A 47 12.49 -17.96 -30.45
N GLY A 48 12.33 -17.23 -29.35
CA GLY A 48 12.70 -17.67 -28.01
C GLY A 48 11.86 -16.94 -26.98
N SER A 49 11.67 -17.55 -25.81
CA SER A 49 10.88 -16.95 -24.75
C SER A 49 11.40 -17.33 -23.38
N SER A 50 11.25 -16.44 -22.41
CA SER A 50 11.66 -16.67 -21.02
C SER A 50 10.64 -16.04 -20.07
N PHE A 51 10.37 -16.77 -18.99
CA PHE A 51 9.62 -16.26 -17.85
C PHE A 51 10.54 -16.35 -16.63
N LEU A 52 11.01 -15.20 -16.16
CA LEU A 52 11.76 -15.10 -14.92
C LEU A 52 10.79 -14.73 -13.80
N ASP A 53 10.47 -15.71 -12.97
CA ASP A 53 9.60 -15.59 -11.82
C ASP A 53 10.34 -15.00 -10.61
N ARG A 54 9.63 -14.12 -9.87
CA ARG A 54 10.08 -13.55 -8.58
C ARG A 54 11.51 -13.00 -8.64
N VAL A 55 11.74 -12.07 -9.56
CA VAL A 55 13.07 -11.46 -9.78
C VAL A 55 13.60 -10.86 -8.48
N SER A 56 12.80 -10.07 -7.76
CA SER A 56 13.12 -9.49 -6.45
C SER A 56 13.71 -10.51 -5.46
N GLU A 57 13.04 -11.66 -5.28
CA GLU A 57 13.46 -12.72 -4.36
C GLU A 57 14.72 -13.44 -4.85
N ASN A 58 14.86 -13.59 -6.17
CA ASN A 58 15.90 -14.38 -6.84
C ASN A 58 17.09 -13.53 -7.33
N SER A 59 17.24 -12.29 -6.86
CA SER A 59 18.35 -11.40 -7.21
C SER A 59 18.93 -10.64 -6.02
N LYS A 60 18.92 -11.24 -4.83
CA LYS A 60 19.41 -10.60 -3.59
C LYS A 60 20.93 -10.42 -3.57
N SER A 61 21.66 -11.20 -4.36
CA SER A 61 23.10 -11.07 -4.54
C SER A 61 23.48 -11.03 -6.02
N PHE A 62 24.69 -10.55 -6.32
CA PHE A 62 25.25 -10.59 -7.67
C PHE A 62 25.30 -12.01 -8.25
N THR A 63 25.55 -13.03 -7.43
CA THR A 63 25.55 -14.43 -7.86
C THR A 63 24.17 -14.90 -8.28
N ASP A 64 23.12 -14.48 -7.57
CA ASP A 64 21.73 -14.80 -7.91
C ASP A 64 21.32 -14.12 -9.22
N LEU A 65 21.74 -12.87 -9.42
CA LEU A 65 21.48 -12.13 -10.67
C LEU A 65 22.18 -12.78 -11.88
N VAL A 66 23.42 -13.25 -11.72
CA VAL A 66 24.11 -14.07 -12.74
C VAL A 66 23.33 -15.35 -13.03
N HIS A 67 22.73 -15.98 -12.02
CA HIS A 67 21.90 -17.17 -12.23
C HIS A 67 20.64 -16.84 -13.05
N LEU A 68 19.99 -15.70 -12.80
CA LEU A 68 18.86 -15.23 -13.62
C LEU A 68 19.26 -14.95 -15.06
N GLN A 69 20.40 -14.31 -15.31
CA GLN A 69 20.91 -14.08 -16.67
C GLN A 69 21.19 -15.41 -17.40
N LYS A 70 21.80 -16.39 -16.72
CA LYS A 70 22.00 -17.75 -17.27
C LYS A 70 20.66 -18.42 -17.60
N LYS A 71 19.67 -18.33 -16.72
CA LYS A 71 18.32 -18.89 -16.91
C LYS A 71 17.62 -18.23 -18.11
N LEU A 72 17.71 -16.92 -18.27
CA LEU A 72 17.17 -16.19 -19.42
C LEU A 72 17.80 -16.67 -20.71
N LEU A 73 19.13 -16.65 -20.78
CA LEU A 73 19.90 -17.06 -21.96
C LEU A 73 19.59 -18.52 -22.33
N SER A 74 19.55 -19.43 -21.35
CA SER A 74 19.31 -20.85 -21.61
C SER A 74 17.89 -21.13 -22.11
N GLN A 75 16.87 -20.45 -21.56
CA GLN A 75 15.49 -20.59 -22.01
C GLN A 75 15.27 -20.04 -23.43
N VAL A 76 15.87 -18.88 -23.73
CA VAL A 76 15.70 -18.23 -25.04
C VAL A 76 16.53 -18.92 -26.13
N LEU A 77 17.77 -19.31 -25.84
CA LEU A 77 18.69 -19.89 -26.81
C LEU A 77 18.65 -21.42 -26.86
N ARG A 78 18.01 -22.07 -25.88
CA ARG A 78 18.01 -23.54 -25.69
C ARG A 78 19.42 -24.12 -25.59
N LYS A 79 20.34 -23.37 -25.00
CA LYS A 79 21.74 -23.73 -24.81
C LYS A 79 22.28 -23.12 -23.52
N GLU A 80 23.07 -23.90 -22.78
CA GLU A 80 23.80 -23.39 -21.62
C GLU A 80 25.01 -22.55 -22.05
N LEU A 81 25.15 -21.38 -21.42
CA LEU A 81 26.29 -20.48 -21.59
C LEU A 81 26.98 -20.29 -20.25
N ILE A 82 28.30 -20.16 -20.30
CA ILE A 82 29.10 -19.77 -19.15
C ILE A 82 28.93 -18.25 -19.00
N VAL A 83 28.61 -17.83 -17.77
CA VAL A 83 28.52 -16.42 -17.37
C VAL A 83 29.24 -16.32 -16.03
N SER A 84 30.29 -15.52 -15.96
CA SER A 84 31.18 -15.38 -14.80
C SER A 84 30.88 -14.13 -13.97
N SER A 85 30.26 -13.10 -14.56
CA SER A 85 29.86 -11.87 -13.88
C SER A 85 28.54 -11.31 -14.43
N VAL A 86 27.93 -10.36 -13.70
CA VAL A 86 26.70 -9.68 -14.14
C VAL A 86 26.93 -8.92 -15.44
N ASP A 87 28.03 -8.19 -15.57
CA ASP A 87 28.35 -7.41 -16.76
C ASP A 87 28.55 -8.29 -17.99
N GLU A 88 29.24 -9.43 -17.84
CA GLU A 88 29.39 -10.41 -18.90
C GLU A 88 28.03 -10.98 -19.32
N GLY A 89 27.16 -11.27 -18.35
CA GLY A 89 25.81 -11.75 -18.61
C GLY A 89 24.97 -10.75 -19.39
N SER A 90 25.03 -9.48 -19.01
CA SER A 90 24.36 -8.36 -19.69
C SER A 90 24.82 -8.23 -21.14
N GLN A 91 26.15 -8.24 -21.36
CA GLN A 91 26.73 -8.18 -22.70
C GLN A 91 26.29 -9.39 -23.55
N LEU A 92 26.29 -10.59 -22.98
CA LEU A 92 25.84 -11.80 -23.66
C LEU A 92 24.36 -11.75 -24.02
N ILE A 93 23.50 -11.19 -23.16
CA ILE A 93 22.08 -10.98 -23.47
C ILE A 93 21.96 -10.05 -24.69
N GLN A 94 22.62 -8.90 -24.66
CA GLN A 94 22.61 -7.95 -25.76
C GLN A 94 23.12 -8.57 -27.07
N ASP A 95 24.29 -9.19 -27.05
CA ASP A 95 24.93 -9.74 -28.25
C ASP A 95 24.11 -10.86 -28.88
N ARG A 96 23.54 -11.75 -28.05
CA ARG A 96 22.83 -12.94 -28.52
C ARG A 96 21.38 -12.67 -28.90
N LEU A 97 20.74 -11.66 -28.29
CA LEU A 97 19.31 -11.39 -28.48
C LEU A 97 19.02 -10.20 -29.41
N SER A 98 20.01 -9.37 -29.74
CA SER A 98 19.87 -8.18 -30.61
C SER A 98 19.24 -8.43 -31.99
N ASN A 99 19.30 -9.66 -32.50
CA ASN A 99 18.72 -10.05 -33.79
C ASN A 99 17.66 -11.16 -33.67
N LYS A 100 17.14 -11.40 -32.47
CA LYS A 100 16.12 -12.42 -32.21
C LYS A 100 14.81 -11.78 -31.78
N LYS A 101 13.71 -12.25 -32.36
CA LYS A 101 12.35 -11.93 -31.91
C LYS A 101 12.03 -12.72 -30.65
N VAL A 102 12.06 -12.09 -29.48
CA VAL A 102 11.92 -12.76 -28.18
C VAL A 102 10.71 -12.26 -27.38
N LEU A 103 10.17 -13.13 -26.52
CA LEU A 103 9.19 -12.78 -25.48
C LEU A 103 9.81 -12.99 -24.10
N ILE A 104 10.01 -11.93 -23.34
CA ILE A 104 10.60 -12.00 -22.01
C ILE A 104 9.63 -11.45 -20.97
N ILE A 105 9.38 -12.20 -19.90
CA ILE A 105 8.64 -11.74 -18.73
C ILE A 105 9.61 -11.61 -17.56
N LEU A 106 9.70 -10.42 -16.98
CA LEU A 106 10.40 -10.14 -15.74
C LEU A 106 9.34 -9.92 -14.64
N ASP A 107 9.09 -10.95 -13.84
CA ASP A 107 8.04 -10.94 -12.82
C ASP A 107 8.58 -10.45 -11.47
N ASP A 108 7.82 -9.58 -10.80
CA ASP A 108 8.13 -8.96 -9.51
C ASP A 108 9.52 -8.32 -9.43
N VAL A 109 9.77 -7.33 -10.30
CA VAL A 109 10.98 -6.50 -10.26
C VAL A 109 10.80 -5.34 -9.29
N ASP A 110 11.76 -5.10 -8.40
CA ASP A 110 11.70 -4.05 -7.37
C ASP A 110 12.93 -3.13 -7.32
N ASP A 111 13.97 -3.41 -8.10
CA ASP A 111 15.21 -2.64 -8.12
C ASP A 111 15.73 -2.37 -9.54
N GLU A 112 16.37 -1.22 -9.75
CA GLU A 112 16.86 -0.78 -11.06
C GLU A 112 18.02 -1.63 -11.57
N HIS A 113 18.89 -2.13 -10.68
CA HIS A 113 19.99 -3.00 -11.05
C HIS A 113 19.49 -4.31 -11.68
N GLN A 114 18.31 -4.78 -11.28
CA GLN A 114 17.68 -5.96 -11.88
C GLN A 114 17.30 -5.70 -13.34
N LEU A 115 16.69 -4.55 -13.64
CA LEU A 115 16.34 -4.17 -15.02
C LEU A 115 17.58 -3.93 -15.85
N ASN A 116 18.56 -3.19 -15.33
CA ASN A 116 19.80 -2.90 -16.03
C ASN A 116 20.59 -4.18 -16.37
N ALA A 117 20.51 -5.22 -15.53
CA ALA A 117 21.17 -6.50 -15.77
C ALA A 117 20.42 -7.47 -16.70
N LEU A 118 19.09 -7.38 -16.77
CA LEU A 118 18.25 -8.34 -17.50
C LEU A 118 17.67 -7.79 -18.81
N ALA A 119 17.41 -6.49 -18.87
CA ALA A 119 16.77 -5.79 -19.98
C ALA A 119 17.12 -4.29 -20.01
N GLY A 120 18.41 -3.96 -20.11
CA GLY A 120 18.90 -2.59 -19.95
C GLY A 120 18.44 -1.58 -21.02
N ASP A 121 18.21 -2.00 -22.27
CA ASP A 121 17.71 -1.13 -23.35
C ASP A 121 16.88 -1.97 -24.34
N CYS A 122 15.89 -1.37 -25.00
CA CYS A 122 15.14 -2.01 -26.09
C CYS A 122 16.05 -2.54 -27.21
N LYS A 123 17.17 -1.86 -27.50
CA LYS A 123 18.17 -2.25 -28.50
C LYS A 123 18.88 -3.58 -28.19
N TRP A 124 18.72 -4.13 -27.00
CA TRP A 124 19.23 -5.45 -26.66
C TRP A 124 18.49 -6.58 -27.38
N PHE A 125 17.33 -6.29 -27.97
CA PHE A 125 16.44 -7.30 -28.53
C PHE A 125 16.19 -7.05 -30.02
N GLY A 126 15.93 -8.13 -30.75
CA GLY A 126 15.60 -8.06 -32.16
C GLY A 126 14.21 -7.54 -32.42
N LYS A 127 13.99 -7.09 -33.66
CA LYS A 127 12.69 -6.59 -34.15
C LYS A 127 11.53 -7.53 -33.82
N GLY A 128 10.40 -6.94 -33.43
CA GLY A 128 9.21 -7.68 -33.04
C GLY A 128 9.26 -8.30 -31.64
N SER A 129 10.29 -7.99 -30.83
CA SER A 129 10.39 -8.49 -29.45
C SER A 129 9.43 -7.80 -28.50
N ARG A 130 9.03 -8.52 -27.45
CA ARG A 130 8.13 -8.05 -26.40
C ARG A 130 8.73 -8.39 -25.04
N ILE A 131 8.90 -7.38 -24.21
CA ILE A 131 9.41 -7.51 -22.85
C ILE A 131 8.30 -7.01 -21.93
N ILE A 132 7.89 -7.83 -20.97
CA ILE A 132 6.84 -7.48 -20.02
C ILE A 132 7.48 -7.48 -18.64
N ILE A 133 7.41 -6.34 -17.97
CA ILE A 133 7.94 -6.15 -16.62
C ILE A 133 6.74 -6.05 -15.69
N THR A 134 6.72 -6.80 -14.60
CA THR A 134 5.74 -6.58 -13.54
C THR A 134 6.42 -6.02 -12.30
N THR A 135 5.81 -5.01 -11.68
CA THR A 135 6.35 -4.37 -10.49
C THR A 135 5.26 -3.79 -9.61
N ARG A 136 5.59 -3.50 -8.36
CA ARG A 136 4.73 -2.71 -7.46
C ARG A 136 5.08 -1.22 -7.50
N ASN A 137 6.22 -0.87 -8.10
CA ASN A 137 6.76 0.48 -8.14
C ASN A 137 6.67 1.05 -9.56
N LYS A 138 5.72 1.95 -9.81
CA LYS A 138 5.58 2.65 -11.08
C LYS A 138 6.84 3.44 -11.45
N HIS A 139 7.49 4.05 -10.45
CA HIS A 139 8.67 4.89 -10.66
C HIS A 139 9.78 4.11 -11.37
N LEU A 140 9.99 2.85 -10.98
CA LEU A 140 10.98 1.96 -11.54
C LEU A 140 10.83 1.78 -13.05
N LEU A 141 9.59 1.76 -13.56
CA LEU A 141 9.33 1.64 -14.99
C LEU A 141 9.60 2.96 -15.72
N THR A 142 9.16 4.08 -15.13
CA THR A 142 9.33 5.40 -15.74
C THR A 142 10.79 5.85 -15.74
N SER A 143 11.55 5.55 -14.68
CA SER A 143 13.00 5.82 -14.62
C SER A 143 13.78 4.98 -15.62
N HIS A 144 13.33 3.74 -15.87
CA HIS A 144 13.88 2.86 -16.91
C HIS A 144 13.49 3.27 -18.35
N GLY A 145 12.70 4.34 -18.51
CA GLY A 145 12.30 4.85 -19.82
C GLY A 145 11.14 4.12 -20.49
N VAL A 146 10.34 3.36 -19.74
CA VAL A 146 9.08 2.78 -20.26
C VAL A 146 8.07 3.90 -20.50
N TYR A 147 7.60 4.02 -21.75
CA TYR A 147 6.67 5.09 -22.16
C TYR A 147 5.30 4.96 -21.50
N SER A 148 4.60 6.08 -21.33
CA SER A 148 3.33 6.15 -20.60
C SER A 148 2.20 5.33 -21.25
N ASP A 149 2.19 5.21 -22.58
CA ASP A 149 1.26 4.37 -23.35
C ASP A 149 1.57 2.86 -23.25
N GLN A 150 2.73 2.50 -22.68
CA GLN A 150 3.17 1.13 -22.43
C GLN A 150 3.06 0.74 -20.94
N LEU A 151 2.54 1.63 -20.10
CA LEU A 151 2.24 1.36 -18.69
C LEU A 151 0.80 0.91 -18.51
N TYR A 152 0.61 -0.30 -17.99
CA TYR A 152 -0.71 -0.83 -17.67
C TYR A 152 -0.87 -0.99 -16.15
N LYS A 153 -1.75 -0.16 -15.56
CA LYS A 153 -2.14 -0.29 -14.16
C LYS A 153 -3.13 -1.44 -14.01
N VAL A 154 -2.75 -2.51 -13.32
CA VAL A 154 -3.65 -3.62 -13.03
C VAL A 154 -4.63 -3.20 -11.94
N THR A 155 -5.92 -3.24 -12.27
CA THR A 155 -7.02 -2.81 -11.39
C THR A 155 -7.70 -3.99 -10.69
N ALA A 156 -8.41 -3.69 -9.60
CA ALA A 156 -9.20 -4.66 -8.87
C ALA A 156 -10.29 -5.31 -9.75
N LEU A 157 -10.71 -6.52 -9.35
CA LEU A 157 -11.80 -7.23 -10.01
C LEU A 157 -13.12 -6.51 -9.81
N MET A 158 -13.92 -6.44 -10.88
CA MET A 158 -15.31 -6.00 -10.74
C MET A 158 -16.09 -7.03 -9.91
N ARG A 159 -17.19 -6.62 -9.27
CA ARG A 159 -17.96 -7.48 -8.35
C ARG A 159 -18.33 -8.85 -8.96
N GLY A 160 -18.69 -8.89 -10.24
CA GLY A 160 -19.00 -10.14 -10.96
C GLY A 160 -17.78 -11.07 -11.08
N GLU A 161 -16.65 -10.55 -11.55
CA GLU A 161 -15.39 -11.30 -11.65
C GLU A 161 -14.89 -11.76 -10.27
N ALA A 162 -15.02 -10.91 -9.26
CA ALA A 162 -14.63 -11.20 -7.89
C ALA A 162 -15.47 -12.34 -7.29
N LEU A 163 -16.79 -12.33 -7.55
CA LEU A 163 -17.70 -13.41 -7.14
C LEU A 163 -17.35 -14.73 -7.82
N GLU A 164 -17.05 -14.70 -9.12
CA GLU A 164 -16.64 -15.90 -9.86
C GLU A 164 -15.34 -16.49 -9.30
N LEU A 165 -14.33 -15.66 -9.09
CA LEU A 165 -13.06 -16.08 -8.51
C LEU A 165 -13.27 -16.65 -7.10
N PHE A 166 -13.98 -15.94 -6.23
CA PHE A 166 -14.25 -16.44 -4.88
C PHE A 166 -14.97 -17.79 -4.90
N ARG A 167 -16.01 -17.93 -5.72
CA ARG A 167 -16.75 -19.20 -5.85
C ARG A 167 -15.88 -20.34 -6.30
N LYS A 168 -14.98 -20.08 -7.24
CA LYS A 168 -14.02 -21.05 -7.77
C LYS A 168 -13.13 -21.64 -6.66
N HIS A 169 -12.81 -20.88 -5.62
CA HIS A 169 -11.98 -21.36 -4.49
C HIS A 169 -12.83 -21.88 -3.31
N ALA A 170 -13.94 -21.21 -3.00
CA ALA A 170 -14.81 -21.54 -1.87
C ALA A 170 -15.65 -22.81 -2.07
N PHE A 171 -16.04 -23.13 -3.31
CA PHE A 171 -16.98 -24.22 -3.60
C PHE A 171 -16.37 -25.36 -4.44
N LEU A 172 -15.03 -25.49 -4.48
CA LEU A 172 -14.31 -26.54 -5.23
C LEU A 172 -14.84 -27.95 -5.02
N ARG A 173 -15.31 -28.25 -3.80
CA ARG A 173 -15.72 -29.60 -3.39
C ARG A 173 -17.23 -29.83 -3.42
N SER A 174 -18.03 -28.94 -4.03
CA SER A 174 -19.47 -29.06 -4.31
C SER A 174 -20.31 -29.91 -3.32
N GLN A 175 -19.98 -29.87 -2.04
CA GLN A 175 -20.91 -30.38 -1.03
C GLN A 175 -22.05 -29.38 -0.98
N LYS A 176 -23.25 -29.89 -0.75
CA LYS A 176 -24.53 -29.17 -0.60
C LYS A 176 -24.51 -28.26 0.65
N ILE A 177 -23.48 -27.45 0.82
CA ILE A 177 -23.39 -26.46 1.88
C ILE A 177 -24.04 -25.22 1.29
N GLU A 178 -25.31 -25.03 1.62
CA GLU A 178 -25.99 -23.78 1.38
C GLU A 178 -25.42 -22.73 2.33
N ILE A 179 -24.70 -21.76 1.77
CA ILE A 179 -24.18 -20.60 2.49
C ILE A 179 -25.07 -19.41 2.13
N ARG A 180 -25.57 -18.69 3.14
CA ARG A 180 -26.35 -17.47 2.89
C ARG A 180 -25.57 -16.47 2.02
N SER A 181 -26.28 -15.82 1.10
CA SER A 181 -25.71 -14.83 0.17
C SER A 181 -25.06 -13.64 0.87
N ASN A 182 -25.57 -13.24 2.04
CA ASN A 182 -25.01 -12.15 2.82
C ASN A 182 -23.56 -12.42 3.28
N LEU A 183 -23.20 -13.67 3.62
CA LEU A 183 -21.84 -14.02 4.01
C LEU A 183 -20.88 -13.96 2.81
N VAL A 184 -21.35 -14.38 1.64
CA VAL A 184 -20.61 -14.22 0.39
C VAL A 184 -20.38 -12.73 0.10
N ASP A 185 -21.43 -11.91 0.24
CA ASP A 185 -21.34 -10.46 0.06
C ASP A 185 -20.39 -9.82 1.09
N SER A 186 -20.35 -10.29 2.34
CA SER A 186 -19.38 -9.84 3.34
C SER A 186 -17.94 -10.14 2.95
N VAL A 187 -17.66 -11.34 2.40
CA VAL A 187 -16.31 -11.67 1.89
C VAL A 187 -15.94 -10.77 0.71
N LEU A 188 -16.86 -10.56 -0.23
CA LEU A 188 -16.62 -9.68 -1.38
C LEU A 188 -16.38 -8.22 -0.93
N HIS A 189 -17.14 -7.76 0.08
CA HIS A 189 -16.98 -6.45 0.66
C HIS A 189 -15.63 -6.29 1.36
N TYR A 190 -15.17 -7.33 2.09
CA TYR A 190 -13.85 -7.34 2.71
C TYR A 190 -12.73 -7.29 1.66
N ALA A 191 -12.82 -8.13 0.61
CA ALA A 191 -11.77 -8.24 -0.39
C ALA A 191 -11.71 -7.04 -1.35
N LYS A 192 -12.84 -6.33 -1.57
CA LYS A 192 -12.99 -5.22 -2.53
C LYS A 192 -12.37 -5.50 -3.90
N GLY A 193 -12.52 -6.72 -4.38
CA GLY A 193 -12.00 -7.14 -5.68
C GLY A 193 -10.51 -7.45 -5.72
N LEU A 194 -9.80 -7.48 -4.59
CA LEU A 194 -8.40 -7.94 -4.52
C LEU A 194 -8.32 -9.47 -4.73
N PRO A 195 -7.74 -9.98 -5.83
CA PRO A 195 -7.68 -11.42 -6.13
C PRO A 195 -7.08 -12.26 -5.01
N LEU A 196 -5.96 -11.82 -4.43
CA LEU A 196 -5.30 -12.53 -3.34
C LEU A 196 -6.24 -12.78 -2.16
N ALA A 197 -7.01 -11.76 -1.75
CA ALA A 197 -7.94 -11.88 -0.64
C ALA A 197 -9.07 -12.88 -0.94
N LEU A 198 -9.59 -12.86 -2.18
CA LEU A 198 -10.65 -13.76 -2.62
C LEU A 198 -10.17 -15.22 -2.64
N GLU A 199 -8.94 -15.47 -3.13
CA GLU A 199 -8.34 -16.80 -3.20
C GLU A 199 -8.03 -17.37 -1.81
N VAL A 200 -7.38 -16.57 -0.95
CA VAL A 200 -7.03 -16.98 0.42
C VAL A 200 -8.28 -17.28 1.22
N LEU A 201 -9.26 -16.37 1.23
CA LEU A 201 -10.50 -16.57 1.98
C LEU A 201 -11.35 -17.69 1.39
N GLY A 202 -11.46 -17.77 0.06
CA GLY A 202 -12.19 -18.86 -0.59
C GLY A 202 -11.60 -20.21 -0.23
N SER A 203 -10.28 -20.36 -0.31
CA SER A 203 -9.60 -21.61 0.04
C SER A 203 -9.72 -21.93 1.53
N PHE A 204 -9.60 -20.92 2.41
CA PHE A 204 -9.75 -21.10 3.85
C PHE A 204 -11.16 -21.53 4.28
N LEU A 205 -12.19 -21.00 3.62
CA LEU A 205 -13.61 -21.26 3.88
C LEU A 205 -14.13 -22.53 3.20
N CYS A 206 -13.39 -23.06 2.23
CA CYS A 206 -13.77 -24.25 1.47
C CYS A 206 -14.00 -25.45 2.40
N GLY A 207 -15.19 -26.06 2.33
CA GLY A 207 -15.59 -27.20 3.14
C GLY A 207 -15.98 -26.87 4.59
N ARG A 208 -16.00 -25.58 4.98
CA ARG A 208 -16.48 -25.12 6.29
C ARG A 208 -17.98 -24.84 6.27
N GLY A 209 -18.64 -25.11 7.39
CA GLY A 209 -20.06 -24.81 7.59
C GLY A 209 -20.31 -23.32 7.85
N GLU A 210 -21.57 -22.90 7.77
CA GLU A 210 -21.97 -21.49 7.86
C GLU A 210 -21.50 -20.79 9.15
N HIS A 211 -21.66 -21.41 10.31
CA HIS A 211 -21.20 -20.86 11.60
C HIS A 211 -19.68 -20.56 11.59
N GLN A 212 -18.89 -21.36 10.88
CA GLN A 212 -17.45 -21.11 10.76
C GLN A 212 -17.15 -19.95 9.82
N TRP A 213 -17.98 -19.71 8.81
CA TRP A 213 -17.89 -18.51 7.96
C TRP A 213 -18.18 -17.24 8.77
N GLU A 214 -19.27 -17.25 9.56
CA GLU A 214 -19.63 -16.15 10.47
C GLU A 214 -18.48 -15.84 11.42
N SER A 215 -18.01 -16.83 12.17
CA SER A 215 -16.89 -16.66 13.11
C SER A 215 -15.60 -16.17 12.43
N THR A 216 -15.34 -16.60 11.18
CA THR A 216 -14.20 -16.11 10.41
C THR A 216 -14.37 -14.63 10.05
N LEU A 217 -15.54 -14.22 9.59
CA LEU A 217 -15.83 -12.82 9.25
C LEU A 217 -15.79 -11.91 10.48
N GLU A 218 -16.30 -12.38 11.63
CA GLU A 218 -16.18 -11.68 12.91
C GLU A 218 -14.73 -11.48 13.34
N LYS A 219 -13.87 -12.50 13.12
CA LYS A 219 -12.43 -12.38 13.37
C LYS A 219 -11.78 -11.37 12.43
N LEU A 220 -12.14 -11.40 11.14
CA LEU A 220 -11.60 -10.47 10.14
C LEU A 220 -11.97 -9.02 10.46
N ALA A 221 -13.16 -8.77 11.00
CA ALA A 221 -13.58 -7.42 11.42
C ALA A 221 -12.67 -6.82 12.51
N LYS A 222 -11.93 -7.65 13.26
CA LYS A 222 -11.04 -7.22 14.34
C LYS A 222 -9.58 -7.13 13.91
N SER A 223 -9.13 -8.07 13.08
CA SER A 223 -7.73 -8.22 12.66
C SER A 223 -7.62 -8.73 11.22
N PRO A 224 -6.71 -8.18 10.40
CA PRO A 224 -6.52 -8.65 9.02
C PRO A 224 -5.97 -10.09 8.99
N HIS A 225 -6.32 -10.85 7.94
CA HIS A 225 -5.77 -12.18 7.75
C HIS A 225 -4.26 -12.10 7.52
N LYS A 226 -3.47 -12.89 8.28
CA LYS A 226 -2.00 -12.83 8.27
C LYS A 226 -1.41 -12.94 6.87
N GLU A 227 -1.79 -13.96 6.11
CA GLU A 227 -1.26 -14.22 4.76
C GLU A 227 -1.52 -13.05 3.79
N ILE A 228 -2.71 -12.45 3.84
CA ILE A 228 -3.06 -11.30 3.00
C ILE A 228 -2.20 -10.10 3.43
N ASN A 229 -2.11 -9.89 4.74
CA ASN A 229 -1.37 -8.78 5.33
C ASN A 229 0.12 -8.85 5.02
N ASP A 230 0.73 -10.02 5.10
CA ASP A 230 2.17 -10.24 4.85
C ASP A 230 2.52 -9.85 3.40
N VAL A 231 1.68 -10.20 2.42
CA VAL A 231 1.89 -9.82 1.01
C VAL A 231 1.73 -8.30 0.79
N LEU A 232 0.73 -7.67 1.43
CA LEU A 232 0.51 -6.22 1.30
C LEU A 232 1.63 -5.41 1.99
N LYS A 233 2.15 -5.92 3.10
CA LYS A 233 3.17 -5.25 3.93
C LYS A 233 4.53 -5.13 3.25
N VAL A 234 4.86 -5.99 2.28
CA VAL A 234 6.13 -5.92 1.52
C VAL A 234 6.41 -4.51 0.95
N SER A 235 5.39 -3.87 0.37
CA SER A 235 5.54 -2.52 -0.20
C SER A 235 5.75 -1.44 0.87
N TYR A 236 5.21 -1.64 2.07
CA TYR A 236 5.43 -0.77 3.22
C TYR A 236 6.82 -0.98 3.83
N ASP A 237 7.27 -2.22 3.96
CA ASP A 237 8.54 -2.54 4.61
C ASP A 237 9.73 -1.92 3.87
N GLY A 238 9.65 -1.81 2.54
CA GLY A 238 10.65 -1.14 1.71
C GLY A 238 10.65 0.39 1.73
N LEU A 239 9.71 1.05 2.43
CA LEU A 239 9.67 2.51 2.55
C LEU A 239 10.73 3.03 3.53
N GLU A 240 11.19 4.26 3.29
CA GLU A 240 11.98 5.03 4.26
C GLU A 240 11.12 5.42 5.47
N ASP A 241 11.77 5.67 6.61
CA ASP A 241 11.08 5.81 7.90
C ASP A 241 10.15 7.04 7.96
N ASP A 242 10.51 8.13 7.30
CA ASP A 242 9.67 9.32 7.17
C ASP A 242 8.41 9.03 6.33
N VAL A 243 8.55 8.33 5.19
CA VAL A 243 7.43 7.95 4.33
C VAL A 243 6.53 6.90 5.01
N LYS A 244 7.09 6.01 5.84
CA LYS A 244 6.32 5.11 6.70
C LYS A 244 5.42 5.89 7.65
N GLU A 245 5.93 6.96 8.27
CA GLU A 245 5.12 7.79 9.17
C GLU A 245 3.98 8.51 8.42
N ILE A 246 4.22 9.01 7.21
CA ILE A 246 3.18 9.58 6.33
C ILE A 246 2.12 8.53 6.01
N PHE A 247 2.55 7.32 5.62
CA PHE A 247 1.63 6.21 5.31
C PHE A 247 0.72 5.89 6.49
N LEU A 248 1.29 5.77 7.70
CA LEU A 248 0.54 5.43 8.90
C LEU A 248 -0.44 6.54 9.30
N ASP A 249 -0.07 7.82 9.14
CA ASP A 249 -0.99 8.94 9.34
C ASP A 249 -2.18 8.88 8.38
N ILE A 250 -1.93 8.63 7.08
CA ILE A 250 -2.98 8.50 6.08
C ILE A 250 -3.89 7.31 6.38
N ALA A 251 -3.31 6.15 6.72
CA ALA A 251 -4.05 4.93 7.03
C ALA A 251 -4.94 5.12 8.27
N CYS A 252 -4.45 5.75 9.33
CA CYS A 252 -5.21 5.92 10.56
C CYS A 252 -6.27 7.01 10.43
N PHE A 253 -5.95 8.14 9.78
CA PHE A 253 -6.73 9.37 9.94
C PHE A 253 -7.31 9.93 8.64
N PHE A 254 -6.61 9.80 7.52
CA PHE A 254 -6.87 10.67 6.36
C PHE A 254 -7.35 9.98 5.08
N LYS A 255 -7.61 8.67 5.10
CA LYS A 255 -8.24 8.01 3.95
C LYS A 255 -9.51 8.75 3.53
N GLY A 256 -9.59 9.08 2.24
CA GLY A 256 -10.74 9.69 1.58
C GLY A 256 -10.85 11.20 1.78
N GLN A 257 -9.90 11.82 2.48
CA GLN A 257 -9.87 13.28 2.68
C GLN A 257 -9.25 13.99 1.47
N GLU A 258 -9.47 15.30 1.38
CA GLU A 258 -8.93 16.13 0.31
C GLU A 258 -7.40 16.14 0.33
N THR A 259 -6.76 15.83 -0.80
CA THR A 259 -5.30 15.76 -0.92
C THR A 259 -4.63 17.04 -0.43
N LYS A 260 -5.21 18.19 -0.75
CA LYS A 260 -4.69 19.51 -0.34
C LYS A 260 -4.66 19.64 1.19
N TYR A 261 -5.77 19.29 1.86
CA TYR A 261 -5.85 19.33 3.33
C TYR A 261 -4.81 18.41 3.98
N ILE A 262 -4.67 17.18 3.46
CA ILE A 262 -3.69 16.21 3.98
C ILE A 262 -2.28 16.77 3.88
N ARG A 263 -1.92 17.35 2.72
CA ARG A 263 -0.60 17.96 2.51
C ARG A 263 -0.34 19.08 3.52
N GLU A 264 -1.28 20.01 3.68
CA GLU A 264 -1.11 21.12 4.62
C GLU A 264 -0.95 20.66 6.09
N VAL A 265 -1.67 19.62 6.51
CA VAL A 265 -1.55 19.05 7.87
C VAL A 265 -0.20 18.37 8.06
N LEU A 266 0.23 17.55 7.11
CA LEU A 266 1.48 16.81 7.22
C LEU A 266 2.72 17.71 7.04
N ASP A 267 2.67 18.72 6.15
CA ASP A 267 3.74 19.71 5.99
C ASP A 267 3.95 20.52 7.27
N SER A 268 2.87 20.81 8.00
CA SER A 268 2.98 21.48 9.31
C SER A 268 3.72 20.62 10.34
N CYS A 269 3.74 19.29 10.15
CA CYS A 269 4.42 18.31 11.01
C CYS A 269 5.89 18.06 10.63
N ASP A 270 6.50 18.94 9.83
CA ASP A 270 7.89 18.84 9.33
C ASP A 270 8.12 17.65 8.38
N PHE A 271 7.09 17.14 7.70
CA PHE A 271 7.26 16.11 6.67
C PHE A 271 7.49 16.70 5.29
N ASP A 272 8.29 16.01 4.47
CA ASP A 272 8.41 16.27 3.04
C ASP A 272 7.20 15.66 2.28
N THR A 273 6.00 16.15 2.56
CA THR A 273 4.75 15.48 2.16
C THR A 273 4.59 15.34 0.66
N THR A 274 5.07 16.32 -0.11
CA THR A 274 4.93 16.28 -1.59
C THR A 274 5.62 15.06 -2.18
N ILE A 275 6.88 14.79 -1.80
CA ILE A 275 7.61 13.62 -2.28
C ILE A 275 7.12 12.34 -1.60
N GLY A 276 6.83 12.37 -0.29
CA GLY A 276 6.34 11.21 0.44
C GLY A 276 5.01 10.68 -0.11
N VAL A 277 4.06 11.55 -0.45
CA VAL A 277 2.79 11.16 -1.08
C VAL A 277 3.01 10.59 -2.48
N GLU A 278 3.91 11.18 -3.28
CA GLU A 278 4.23 10.66 -4.61
C GLU A 278 4.82 9.24 -4.54
N ILE A 279 5.78 9.00 -3.62
CA ILE A 279 6.36 7.67 -3.39
C ILE A 279 5.28 6.64 -3.04
N LEU A 280 4.30 7.02 -2.20
CA LEU A 280 3.19 6.12 -1.85
C LEU A 280 2.26 5.81 -3.03
N ILE A 281 2.04 6.77 -3.93
CA ILE A 281 1.29 6.57 -5.19
C ILE A 281 2.08 5.66 -6.13
N GLU A 282 3.37 5.94 -6.31
CA GLU A 282 4.27 5.16 -7.17
C GLU A 282 4.37 3.70 -6.70
N ARG A 283 4.38 3.47 -5.38
CA ARG A 283 4.33 2.12 -4.79
C ARG A 283 2.95 1.49 -4.70
N SER A 284 1.94 2.12 -5.30
CA SER A 284 0.56 1.63 -5.33
C SER A 284 -0.05 1.37 -3.94
N LEU A 285 0.42 2.08 -2.91
CA LEU A 285 -0.14 1.99 -1.56
C LEU A 285 -1.36 2.91 -1.40
N ILE A 286 -1.36 4.03 -2.12
CA ILE A 286 -2.47 4.97 -2.20
C ILE A 286 -2.73 5.37 -3.67
N SER A 287 -3.84 6.05 -3.91
CA SER A 287 -4.16 6.66 -5.21
C SER A 287 -4.85 7.99 -5.01
N GLU A 288 -4.67 8.90 -5.96
CA GLU A 288 -5.45 10.12 -6.03
C GLU A 288 -6.67 9.92 -6.95
N GLU A 289 -7.86 10.17 -6.41
CA GLU A 289 -9.12 10.11 -7.14
C GLU A 289 -9.83 11.45 -7.01
N GLY A 290 -9.91 12.19 -8.13
CA GLY A 290 -10.41 13.56 -8.14
C GLY A 290 -9.52 14.48 -7.32
N ARG A 291 -10.02 14.93 -6.17
CA ARG A 291 -9.27 15.78 -5.21
C ARG A 291 -8.97 15.05 -3.89
N THR A 292 -9.17 13.75 -3.83
CA THR A 292 -9.09 12.98 -2.58
C THR A 292 -8.02 11.90 -2.66
N LEU A 293 -7.33 11.65 -1.54
CA LEU A 293 -6.42 10.51 -1.41
C LEU A 293 -7.20 9.28 -0.96
N GLN A 294 -7.15 8.25 -1.79
CA GLN A 294 -7.77 6.95 -1.55
C GLN A 294 -6.72 5.91 -1.16
N MET A 295 -7.15 4.96 -0.35
CA MET A 295 -6.34 3.83 0.09
C MET A 295 -7.23 2.59 0.14
N HIS A 296 -6.76 1.48 -0.44
CA HIS A 296 -7.50 0.23 -0.40
C HIS A 296 -7.77 -0.19 1.05
N ASP A 297 -8.97 -0.69 1.36
CA ASP A 297 -9.38 -1.00 2.75
C ASP A 297 -8.42 -1.97 3.43
N LEU A 298 -7.96 -3.01 2.72
CA LEU A 298 -6.99 -3.96 3.25
C LEU A 298 -5.61 -3.32 3.50
N ILE A 299 -5.20 -2.31 2.72
CA ILE A 299 -3.96 -1.57 2.96
C ILE A 299 -4.13 -0.66 4.18
N LYS A 300 -5.28 0.01 4.30
CA LYS A 300 -5.64 0.80 5.49
C LYS A 300 -5.56 -0.07 6.75
N TRP A 301 -6.20 -1.24 6.72
CA TRP A 301 -6.22 -2.16 7.85
C TRP A 301 -4.82 -2.70 8.18
N MET A 302 -3.98 -2.94 7.16
CA MET A 302 -2.58 -3.29 7.36
C MET A 302 -1.82 -2.19 8.11
N GLY A 303 -2.00 -0.92 7.72
CA GLY A 303 -1.40 0.23 8.42
C GLY A 303 -1.88 0.39 9.86
N MET A 304 -3.18 0.29 10.08
CA MET A 304 -3.77 0.33 11.43
C MET A 304 -3.25 -0.81 12.31
N GLU A 305 -3.06 -2.00 11.73
CA GLU A 305 -2.56 -3.16 12.47
C GLU A 305 -1.07 -3.07 12.81
N ILE A 306 -0.27 -2.37 12.00
CA ILE A 306 1.11 -2.03 12.36
C ILE A 306 1.11 -1.23 13.66
N VAL A 307 0.27 -0.20 13.78
CA VAL A 307 0.19 0.62 15.00
C VAL A 307 -0.34 -0.18 16.19
N LYS A 308 -1.39 -1.00 16.00
CA LYS A 308 -1.92 -1.84 17.08
C LYS A 308 -0.87 -2.82 17.62
N LYS A 309 0.01 -3.34 16.77
CA LYS A 309 1.10 -4.25 17.16
C LYS A 309 2.26 -3.60 17.90
N GLU A 310 2.34 -2.26 17.93
CA GLU A 310 3.30 -1.57 18.79
C GLU A 310 3.03 -1.88 20.26
N CYS A 311 1.75 -1.92 20.66
CA CYS A 311 1.32 -2.45 21.94
C CYS A 311 -0.15 -2.91 21.87
N CYS A 312 -0.39 -4.22 21.90
CA CYS A 312 -1.74 -4.77 21.78
C CYS A 312 -2.62 -4.41 22.98
N ASP A 313 -2.06 -4.41 24.19
CA ASP A 313 -2.82 -4.32 25.44
C ASP A 313 -2.96 -2.89 25.96
N ASP A 314 -2.17 -1.94 25.46
CA ASP A 314 -2.09 -0.58 26.00
C ASP A 314 -2.05 0.46 24.87
N ALA A 315 -3.18 1.14 24.67
CA ALA A 315 -3.30 2.22 23.69
C ALA A 315 -2.35 3.39 24.00
N GLY A 316 -2.06 3.66 25.28
CA GLY A 316 -1.17 4.75 25.71
C GLY A 316 0.28 4.59 25.23
N LYS A 317 0.66 3.38 24.79
CA LYS A 317 1.98 3.02 24.26
C LYS A 317 2.03 2.92 22.73
N ARG A 318 0.94 3.25 22.03
CA ARG A 318 0.88 3.26 20.55
C ARG A 318 1.22 4.65 20.01
N SER A 319 1.67 4.72 18.77
CA SER A 319 2.09 5.95 18.10
C SER A 319 0.93 6.80 17.60
N ARG A 320 -0.21 6.17 17.28
CA ARG A 320 -1.40 6.82 16.72
C ARG A 320 -2.66 6.35 17.44
N LEU A 321 -3.55 7.29 17.74
CA LEU A 321 -4.86 7.01 18.35
C LEU A 321 -5.99 7.61 17.51
N TRP A 322 -6.95 6.78 17.13
CA TRP A 322 -8.12 7.15 16.32
C TRP A 322 -9.43 6.50 16.78
N LEU A 323 -9.37 5.48 17.65
CA LEU A 323 -10.57 4.84 18.19
C LEU A 323 -11.07 5.67 19.38
N TYR A 324 -12.37 5.91 19.42
CA TYR A 324 -13.01 6.68 20.46
C TYR A 324 -12.67 6.17 21.86
N ASP A 325 -12.93 4.88 22.13
CA ASP A 325 -12.67 4.27 23.44
C ASP A 325 -11.19 4.40 23.84
N ASP A 326 -10.27 4.05 22.94
CA ASP A 326 -8.83 4.15 23.18
C ASP A 326 -8.39 5.59 23.50
N VAL A 327 -8.92 6.59 22.78
CA VAL A 327 -8.59 7.99 23.00
C VAL A 327 -9.13 8.45 24.36
N LEU A 328 -10.37 8.10 24.70
CA LEU A 328 -10.96 8.50 25.98
C LEU A 328 -10.26 7.85 27.18
N ASP A 329 -9.94 6.56 27.09
CA ASP A 329 -9.23 5.85 28.15
C ASP A 329 -7.85 6.49 28.41
N VAL A 330 -7.15 6.84 27.33
CA VAL A 330 -5.84 7.51 27.41
C VAL A 330 -5.94 8.91 28.01
N LEU A 331 -6.91 9.72 27.56
CA LEU A 331 -7.06 11.12 27.98
C LEU A 331 -7.65 11.28 29.38
N SER A 332 -8.58 10.39 29.76
CA SER A 332 -9.22 10.41 31.09
C SER A 332 -8.36 9.73 32.15
N GLY A 333 -7.63 8.67 31.78
CA GLY A 333 -6.76 7.92 32.69
C GLY A 333 -5.38 8.52 32.93
N ASP A 334 -4.96 9.54 32.16
CA ASP A 334 -3.59 10.08 32.18
C ASP A 334 -2.51 9.01 31.97
N VAL A 335 -2.80 8.05 31.07
CA VAL A 335 -1.92 6.91 30.74
C VAL A 335 -1.15 7.10 29.43
N GLY A 336 -1.29 8.27 28.80
CA GLY A 336 -0.57 8.62 27.58
C GLY A 336 0.94 8.68 27.79
N THR A 337 1.71 8.12 26.84
CA THR A 337 3.18 8.10 26.93
C THR A 337 3.85 8.85 25.79
N ASP A 338 5.16 9.02 25.89
CA ASP A 338 6.03 9.56 24.84
C ASP A 338 6.04 8.73 23.54
N ALA A 339 5.37 7.56 23.50
CA ALA A 339 5.16 6.81 22.28
C ALA A 339 4.18 7.52 21.33
N ILE A 340 3.17 8.21 21.87
CA ILE A 340 2.10 8.83 21.10
C ILE A 340 2.65 10.02 20.29
N LYS A 341 2.48 9.94 18.97
CA LYS A 341 2.88 10.97 18.01
C LYS A 341 1.68 11.73 17.44
N ALA A 342 0.53 11.08 17.31
CA ALA A 342 -0.65 11.69 16.71
C ALA A 342 -1.97 11.18 17.32
N ILE A 343 -2.91 12.09 17.56
CA ILE A 343 -4.27 11.81 18.00
C ILE A 343 -5.23 12.52 17.06
N VAL A 344 -6.14 11.78 16.44
CA VAL A 344 -7.20 12.34 15.60
C VAL A 344 -8.52 11.66 15.96
N LEU A 345 -9.45 12.42 16.52
CA LEU A 345 -10.77 11.95 16.86
C LEU A 345 -11.81 12.93 16.32
N LYS A 346 -12.67 12.46 15.41
CA LYS A 346 -13.73 13.25 14.81
C LYS A 346 -15.08 12.58 15.07
N LEU A 347 -15.86 13.15 15.99
CA LEU A 347 -17.16 12.61 16.35
C LEU A 347 -18.28 13.22 15.50
N PRO A 348 -19.33 12.47 15.14
CA PRO A 348 -20.45 13.00 14.37
C PRO A 348 -21.35 13.92 15.22
N ASN A 349 -21.39 13.69 16.53
CA ASN A 349 -22.18 14.46 17.48
C ASN A 349 -21.28 14.94 18.62
N PHE A 350 -21.68 16.04 19.26
CA PHE A 350 -20.99 16.57 20.43
C PHE A 350 -21.08 15.60 21.60
N GLU A 351 -19.94 15.29 22.20
CA GLU A 351 -19.85 14.45 23.40
C GLU A 351 -18.98 15.10 24.46
N GLU A 352 -19.44 15.09 25.70
CA GLU A 352 -18.72 15.66 26.83
C GLU A 352 -17.91 14.58 27.56
N THR A 353 -16.61 14.81 27.72
CA THR A 353 -15.69 13.86 28.33
C THR A 353 -14.82 14.55 29.38
N SER A 354 -14.26 13.78 30.31
CA SER A 354 -13.35 14.31 31.34
C SER A 354 -11.91 14.13 30.88
N ILE A 355 -11.28 15.22 30.42
CA ILE A 355 -9.87 15.20 30.01
C ILE A 355 -9.00 15.68 31.17
N CYS A 356 -8.05 14.85 31.58
CA CYS A 356 -7.12 15.22 32.65
C CYS A 356 -6.24 16.41 32.21
N PRO A 357 -6.09 17.47 33.03
CA PRO A 357 -5.43 18.72 32.60
C PRO A 357 -3.98 18.54 32.13
N ASN A 358 -3.29 17.55 32.70
CA ASN A 358 -1.88 17.25 32.42
C ASN A 358 -1.68 16.11 31.43
N THR A 359 -2.74 15.51 30.86
CA THR A 359 -2.61 14.26 30.08
C THR A 359 -1.64 14.36 28.91
N PHE A 360 -1.65 15.49 28.20
CA PHE A 360 -0.77 15.67 27.05
C PHE A 360 0.67 16.02 27.44
N THR A 361 0.93 16.39 28.70
CA THR A 361 2.30 16.72 29.15
C THR A 361 3.23 15.51 29.17
N ASN A 362 2.66 14.31 29.32
CA ASN A 362 3.34 13.02 29.26
C ASN A 362 3.58 12.51 27.83
N MET A 363 3.03 13.19 26.82
CA MET A 363 3.12 12.82 25.40
C MET A 363 4.10 13.75 24.65
N ARG A 364 5.39 13.73 25.02
CA ARG A 364 6.37 14.72 24.55
C ARG A 364 6.67 14.62 23.06
N LYS A 365 6.31 13.52 22.40
CA LYS A 365 6.46 13.34 20.94
C LYS A 365 5.18 13.65 20.15
N LEU A 366 4.10 14.05 20.81
CA LEU A 366 2.85 14.41 20.14
C LEU A 366 3.07 15.62 19.23
N ARG A 367 2.93 15.40 17.93
CA ARG A 367 3.05 16.42 16.88
C ARG A 367 1.71 16.83 16.28
N LEU A 368 0.71 15.95 16.30
CA LEU A 368 -0.59 16.15 15.67
C LEU A 368 -1.73 15.89 16.66
N LEU A 369 -2.59 16.88 16.88
CA LEU A 369 -3.80 16.76 17.67
C LEU A 369 -5.00 17.36 16.91
N ILE A 370 -5.95 16.51 16.54
CA ILE A 370 -7.20 16.91 15.88
C ILE A 370 -8.38 16.36 16.67
N LEU A 371 -9.23 17.23 17.22
CA LEU A 371 -10.41 16.87 18.00
C LEU A 371 -11.62 17.62 17.45
N HIS A 372 -12.66 16.90 17.01
CA HIS A 372 -13.92 17.49 16.57
C HIS A 372 -15.06 17.01 17.46
N ASN A 373 -15.96 17.94 17.82
CA ASN A 373 -17.18 17.67 18.60
C ASN A 373 -16.92 17.07 19.99
N ILE A 374 -15.84 17.52 20.66
CA ILE A 374 -15.47 17.05 22.00
C ILE A 374 -15.57 18.19 23.01
N GLY A 375 -16.45 18.01 23.98
CA GLY A 375 -16.55 18.83 25.19
C GLY A 375 -15.62 18.32 26.28
N ASN A 376 -15.16 19.25 27.12
CA ASN A 376 -14.48 18.92 28.37
C ASN A 376 -15.37 19.33 29.53
N SER A 377 -15.67 18.38 30.42
CA SER A 377 -16.35 18.70 31.68
C SER A 377 -15.43 19.45 32.66
N PHE A 378 -14.12 19.36 32.47
CA PHE A 378 -13.15 20.15 33.21
C PHE A 378 -13.10 21.60 32.70
N GLN A 379 -13.36 22.54 33.61
CA GLN A 379 -13.50 23.98 33.32
C GLN A 379 -12.17 24.76 33.29
N GLY A 380 -11.03 24.08 33.41
CA GLY A 380 -9.70 24.70 33.42
C GLY A 380 -8.89 24.50 32.14
N PRO A 381 -7.69 25.10 32.07
CA PRO A 381 -6.80 24.94 30.92
C PRO A 381 -6.24 23.52 30.81
N ILE A 382 -5.97 23.10 29.58
CA ILE A 382 -5.31 21.83 29.25
C ILE A 382 -3.88 22.13 28.80
N HIS A 383 -2.92 21.50 29.46
CA HIS A 383 -1.51 21.72 29.17
C HIS A 383 -1.04 20.89 27.97
N LEU A 384 -0.73 21.58 26.86
CA LEU A 384 -0.26 20.97 25.63
C LEU A 384 1.28 20.85 25.57
N PRO A 385 1.81 19.80 24.92
CA PRO A 385 3.24 19.55 24.81
C PRO A 385 3.91 20.53 23.84
N SER A 386 5.17 20.85 24.12
CA SER A 386 5.94 21.83 23.34
C SER A 386 6.29 21.38 21.92
N GLN A 387 6.25 20.08 21.65
CA GLN A 387 6.51 19.50 20.33
C GLN A 387 5.30 19.52 19.40
N LEU A 388 4.12 19.94 19.87
CA LEU A 388 2.93 19.99 19.03
C LEU A 388 3.14 20.93 17.84
N ARG A 389 2.82 20.43 16.65
CA ARG A 389 2.99 21.11 15.36
C ARG A 389 1.66 21.53 14.76
N CYS A 390 0.66 20.66 14.85
CA CYS A 390 -0.68 20.89 14.34
C CYS A 390 -1.70 20.69 15.46
N LEU A 391 -2.52 21.71 15.68
CA LEU A 391 -3.68 21.68 16.58
C LEU A 391 -4.94 22.08 15.82
N GLU A 392 -5.92 21.18 15.80
CA GLU A 392 -7.23 21.41 15.20
C GLU A 392 -8.33 21.06 16.21
N LEU A 393 -9.10 22.07 16.64
CA LEU A 393 -10.16 21.96 17.66
C LEU A 393 -11.47 22.51 17.09
N HIS A 394 -12.30 21.65 16.50
CA HIS A 394 -13.59 22.06 15.93
C HIS A 394 -14.74 21.71 16.87
N ASP A 395 -15.61 22.68 17.14
CA ASP A 395 -16.76 22.51 18.06
C ASP A 395 -16.35 21.99 19.46
N CYS A 396 -15.14 22.36 19.89
CA CYS A 396 -14.56 21.93 21.16
C CYS A 396 -14.69 22.98 22.27
N ALA A 397 -14.88 22.51 23.50
CA ALA A 397 -14.89 23.31 24.72
C ALA A 397 -13.58 23.14 25.52
N LEU A 398 -12.45 23.11 24.82
CA LEU A 398 -11.12 22.95 25.40
C LEU A 398 -10.42 24.31 25.46
N ILE A 399 -9.78 24.64 26.58
CA ILE A 399 -8.94 25.85 26.69
C ILE A 399 -7.48 25.41 26.63
N PRO A 400 -6.81 25.47 25.45
CA PRO A 400 -5.44 25.01 25.33
C PRO A 400 -4.47 25.99 26.01
N GLU A 401 -3.58 25.48 26.85
CA GLU A 401 -2.47 26.22 27.42
C GLU A 401 -1.16 25.54 27.06
N PHE A 402 -0.25 26.29 26.45
CA PHE A 402 1.07 25.75 26.11
C PHE A 402 2.02 25.94 27.29
N GLY A 403 2.74 24.87 27.67
CA GLY A 403 3.75 24.95 28.72
C GLY A 403 4.86 25.95 28.44
N TYR A 404 5.66 26.26 29.47
CA TYR A 404 6.82 27.14 29.36
C TYR A 404 7.91 26.52 28.48
N GLY A 405 8.26 27.16 27.36
CA GLY A 405 9.30 26.69 26.44
C GLY A 405 9.13 27.17 24.99
N ARG A 406 10.06 26.79 24.11
CA ARG A 406 9.98 27.11 22.67
C ARG A 406 8.85 26.32 22.03
N LYS A 407 7.76 27.01 21.70
CA LYS A 407 6.60 26.46 21.00
C LYS A 407 6.97 26.19 19.55
N ARG A 408 6.58 25.03 19.03
CA ARG A 408 6.82 24.63 17.63
C ARG A 408 5.54 24.53 16.81
N LEU A 409 4.43 25.06 17.31
CA LEU A 409 3.14 25.03 16.62
C LEU A 409 3.23 25.80 15.29
N VAL A 410 2.90 25.12 14.20
CA VAL A 410 2.89 25.67 12.83
C VAL A 410 1.47 25.91 12.35
N ARG A 411 0.54 24.99 12.67
CA ARG A 411 -0.87 25.07 12.27
C ARG A 411 -1.79 25.09 13.49
N LEU A 412 -2.69 26.07 13.52
CA LEU A 412 -3.73 26.22 14.53
C LEU A 412 -5.07 26.48 13.84
N ASP A 413 -6.03 25.59 14.04
CA ASP A 413 -7.42 25.76 13.58
C ASP A 413 -8.35 25.50 14.76
N MET A 414 -9.20 26.47 15.10
CA MET A 414 -10.10 26.40 16.26
C MET A 414 -11.51 26.89 15.91
N GLN A 415 -11.97 26.58 14.69
CA GLN A 415 -13.30 26.97 14.22
C GLN A 415 -14.40 26.48 15.16
N ASN A 416 -15.38 27.36 15.41
CA ASN A 416 -16.54 27.12 16.29
C ASN A 416 -16.21 26.65 17.72
N SER A 417 -14.96 26.77 18.16
CA SER A 417 -14.61 26.53 19.56
C SER A 417 -15.20 27.62 20.46
N LYS A 418 -15.53 27.28 21.71
CA LYS A 418 -16.09 28.23 22.69
C LYS A 418 -15.03 29.19 23.28
N ILE A 419 -13.84 29.26 22.68
CA ILE A 419 -12.69 30.02 23.16
C ILE A 419 -12.86 31.50 22.79
N LYS A 420 -12.89 32.38 23.79
CA LYS A 420 -13.10 33.83 23.62
C LYS A 420 -11.81 34.65 23.50
N GLU A 421 -10.67 34.13 23.98
CA GLU A 421 -9.37 34.79 23.92
C GLU A 421 -8.26 33.78 23.56
N LEU A 422 -7.40 34.14 22.61
CA LEU A 422 -6.23 33.33 22.23
C LEU A 422 -5.16 33.39 23.33
N PRO A 423 -4.60 32.24 23.77
CA PRO A 423 -3.45 32.24 24.67
C PRO A 423 -2.29 33.03 24.06
N LYS A 424 -1.62 33.89 24.83
CA LYS A 424 -0.49 34.68 24.33
C LYS A 424 0.65 33.75 23.86
N PHE A 425 0.91 33.75 22.56
CA PHE A 425 2.12 33.18 21.97
C PHE A 425 3.26 34.18 22.21
N LYS A 426 4.07 33.95 23.27
CA LYS A 426 5.36 34.61 23.44
C LYS A 426 6.47 33.65 23.09
#